data_AF-A0A0S2KPA8-F1
#
_entry.id   AF-A0A0S2KPA8-F1
#
_cell.length_a   1.000
_cell.length_b   1.000
_cell.length_c   1.000
_cell.angle_alpha   90.00
_cell.angle_beta   90.00
_cell.angle_gamma   90.00
#
_symmetry.space_group_name_H-M   'P 1'
#
loop_
_entity.id
_entity.type
_entity.pdbx_description
1 polymer ?
#
loop_
_entity_poly.entity_id
_entity_poly.type
_entity_poly.pdbx_seq_one_letter_code
_entity_poly.pdbx_strand_id
1 'polypeptide(L)'
;MLILKLILFVVLTSIPFLYHFLIKPRRKSVKKYRNVFTAAQPQMAKLKKSVWRIGTHLINFYDKMKHREKPRKFFTLLLLLFLLGIQGVDNFASGEVAATYKTMAKEKRLDQLSISGKKTAAPFMQRKMNNYLYPFLTRPLVYLITFGMTLLFFSYKLANRILTKIHNSKRILIGVSCVIILFSFFDEGRYILLSEVLFVIAMAALFYPNFHDPAAPKGRKPIPQRYTVERKAA
;
A
#
# COMPACT_ATOMS: atom_id res chain seq x y z
N MET A 1 -1.14 14.21 16.67
CA MET A 1 -1.39 13.38 15.47
C MET A 1 -0.10 12.92 14.78
N LEU A 2 1.03 13.58 15.04
CA LEU A 2 2.35 13.19 14.55
C LEU A 2 2.77 11.74 14.89
N ILE A 3 2.55 11.29 16.13
CA ILE A 3 2.82 9.89 16.55
C ILE A 3 1.99 8.89 15.72
N LEU A 4 0.72 9.21 15.43
CA LEU A 4 -0.15 8.37 14.62
C LEU A 4 0.35 8.27 13.18
N LYS A 5 0.83 9.37 12.59
CA LYS A 5 1.48 9.36 11.26
C LYS A 5 2.76 8.52 11.28
N LEU A 6 3.55 8.59 12.35
CA LEU A 6 4.75 7.77 12.52
C LEU A 6 4.42 6.27 12.63
N ILE A 7 3.40 5.93 13.42
CA ILE A 7 2.88 4.55 13.51
C ILE A 7 2.39 4.08 12.14
N LEU A 8 1.61 4.91 11.44
CA LEU A 8 1.08 4.60 10.12
C LEU A 8 2.21 4.34 9.10
N PHE A 9 3.24 5.18 9.09
CA PHE A 9 4.43 5.01 8.26
C PHE A 9 5.16 3.70 8.57
N VAL A 10 5.38 3.38 9.85
CA VAL A 10 6.00 2.11 10.27
C VAL A 10 5.14 0.91 9.86
N VAL A 11 3.82 1.01 10.00
CA VAL A 11 2.90 -0.05 9.58
C VAL A 11 2.96 -0.24 8.07
N LEU A 12 2.83 0.82 7.28
CA LEU A 12 2.87 0.76 5.81
C LEU A 12 4.20 0.19 5.29
N THR A 13 5.31 0.67 5.83
CA THR A 13 6.66 0.20 5.44
C THR A 13 6.93 -1.23 5.88
N SER A 14 6.34 -1.71 6.97
CA SER A 14 6.53 -3.10 7.44
C SER A 14 5.75 -4.14 6.63
N ILE A 15 4.66 -3.77 5.93
CA ILE A 15 3.81 -4.69 5.17
C ILE A 15 4.58 -5.50 4.11
N PRO A 16 5.44 -4.91 3.24
CA PRO A 16 6.22 -5.66 2.27
C PRO A 16 7.23 -6.62 2.92
N PHE A 17 7.84 -6.22 4.04
CA PHE A 17 8.79 -7.07 4.78
C PHE A 17 8.08 -8.23 5.47
N LEU A 18 6.94 -7.96 6.11
CA LEU A 18 6.06 -8.99 6.67
C LEU A 18 5.61 -9.95 5.58
N TYR A 19 5.20 -9.47 4.41
CA TYR A 19 4.84 -10.33 3.28
C TYR A 19 6.02 -11.21 2.82
N HIS A 20 7.21 -10.63 2.63
CA HIS A 20 8.38 -11.38 2.20
C HIS A 20 8.86 -12.40 3.26
N PHE A 21 8.80 -12.04 4.55
CA PHE A 21 9.28 -12.89 5.64
C PHE A 21 8.26 -13.95 6.06
N LEU A 22 6.96 -13.65 5.98
CA LEU A 22 5.88 -14.55 6.42
C LEU A 22 5.34 -15.44 5.30
N ILE A 23 5.25 -14.95 4.05
CA ILE A 23 4.50 -15.63 2.98
C ILE A 23 5.40 -16.25 1.91
N LYS A 24 6.59 -15.69 1.63
CA LYS A 24 7.46 -16.24 0.58
C LYS A 24 8.12 -17.55 1.08
N PRO A 25 7.86 -18.73 0.47
CA PRO A 25 8.55 -19.95 0.83
C PRO A 25 10.03 -19.84 0.42
N ARG A 26 10.94 -19.83 1.41
CA ARG A 26 12.39 -19.91 1.14
C ARG A 26 12.70 -21.30 0.56
N ARG A 27 13.52 -21.33 -0.50
CA ARG A 27 13.97 -22.54 -1.21
C ARG A 27 14.42 -23.65 -0.22
N LYS A 28 14.15 -24.91 -0.59
CA LYS A 28 14.51 -26.14 0.17
C LYS A 28 15.99 -26.25 0.60
N SER A 29 16.88 -25.41 0.07
CA SER A 29 18.33 -25.45 0.32
C SER A 29 18.79 -24.73 1.60
N VAL A 30 17.97 -23.88 2.23
CA VAL A 30 18.38 -23.10 3.40
C VAL A 30 17.80 -23.71 4.68
N LYS A 31 18.45 -24.76 5.20
CA LYS A 31 18.01 -25.51 6.40
C LYS A 31 18.15 -24.76 7.74
N LYS A 32 18.80 -23.59 7.80
CA LYS A 32 19.27 -23.00 9.07
C LYS A 32 18.45 -21.86 9.66
N TYR A 33 17.42 -21.35 8.97
CA TYR A 33 16.55 -20.30 9.51
C TYR A 33 15.08 -20.71 9.42
N ARG A 34 14.62 -21.41 10.45
CA ARG A 34 13.20 -21.65 10.75
C ARG A 34 12.52 -20.29 10.94
N ASN A 35 11.48 -20.00 10.15
CA ASN A 35 10.64 -18.81 10.28
C ASN A 35 10.36 -18.49 11.76
N VAL A 36 10.32 -17.22 12.16
CA VAL A 36 9.99 -16.81 13.54
C VAL A 36 8.67 -17.44 14.03
N PHE A 37 7.77 -17.76 13.10
CA PHE A 37 6.54 -18.53 13.33
C PHE A 37 6.75 -19.96 13.87
N THR A 38 7.82 -20.63 13.47
CA THR A 38 8.21 -21.96 14.00
C THR A 38 8.85 -21.87 15.39
N ALA A 39 9.42 -20.72 15.77
CA ALA A 39 9.94 -20.49 17.12
C ALA A 39 8.83 -20.08 18.11
N ALA A 40 7.82 -19.32 17.65
CA ALA A 40 6.63 -18.94 18.44
C ALA A 40 5.51 -20.02 18.45
N GLN A 41 5.75 -21.14 17.78
CA GLN A 41 4.80 -22.25 17.58
C GLN A 41 4.18 -22.84 18.87
N PRO A 42 4.89 -22.99 20.01
CA PRO A 42 4.29 -23.59 21.20
C PRO A 42 3.35 -22.65 21.99
N GLN A 43 3.50 -21.32 21.89
CA GLN A 43 2.69 -20.36 22.66
C GLN A 43 1.49 -19.78 21.88
N MET A 44 1.39 -20.03 20.57
CA MET A 44 0.43 -19.34 19.68
C MET A 44 -0.81 -20.17 19.28
N ALA A 45 -1.27 -21.15 20.06
CA ALA A 45 -2.45 -21.95 19.66
C ALA A 45 -3.74 -21.09 19.47
N LYS A 46 -3.95 -20.09 20.34
CA LYS A 46 -5.09 -19.15 20.24
C LYS A 46 -4.89 -18.13 19.11
N LEU A 47 -3.70 -17.56 18.99
CA LEU A 47 -3.31 -16.65 17.90
C LEU A 47 -3.42 -17.32 16.53
N LYS A 48 -2.99 -18.58 16.40
CA LYS A 48 -3.11 -19.39 15.20
C LYS A 48 -4.57 -19.58 14.78
N LYS A 49 -5.48 -19.86 15.73
CA LYS A 49 -6.92 -19.95 15.44
C LYS A 49 -7.49 -18.61 14.94
N SER A 50 -7.14 -17.49 15.58
CA SER A 50 -7.62 -16.16 15.16
C SER A 50 -7.07 -15.75 13.79
N VAL A 51 -5.76 -15.91 13.57
CA VAL A 51 -5.12 -15.65 12.27
C VAL A 51 -5.72 -16.53 11.18
N TRP A 52 -5.99 -17.81 11.48
CA TRP A 52 -6.62 -18.72 10.53
C TRP A 52 -8.05 -18.29 10.17
N ARG A 53 -8.86 -17.87 11.15
CA ARG A 53 -10.21 -17.33 10.88
C ARG A 53 -10.14 -16.09 9.99
N ILE A 54 -9.27 -15.14 10.32
CA ILE A 54 -9.09 -13.91 9.53
C ILE A 54 -8.63 -14.26 8.11
N GLY A 55 -7.64 -15.16 7.98
CA GLY A 55 -7.18 -15.63 6.67
C GLY A 55 -8.28 -16.30 5.86
N THR A 56 -9.12 -17.13 6.48
CA THR A 56 -10.26 -17.77 5.82
C THR A 56 -11.29 -16.74 5.35
N HIS A 57 -11.59 -15.72 6.17
CA HIS A 57 -12.47 -14.63 5.77
C HIS A 57 -11.90 -13.82 4.61
N LEU A 58 -10.59 -13.54 4.61
CA LEU A 58 -9.91 -12.84 3.51
C LEU A 58 -9.95 -13.65 2.21
N ILE A 59 -9.69 -14.97 2.27
CA ILE A 59 -9.78 -15.85 1.10
C ILE A 59 -11.21 -15.90 0.56
N ASN A 60 -12.20 -16.09 1.44
CA ASN A 60 -13.61 -16.10 1.06
C ASN A 60 -14.05 -14.76 0.45
N PHE A 61 -13.54 -13.65 0.97
CA PHE A 61 -13.81 -12.32 0.43
C PHE A 61 -13.14 -12.13 -0.94
N TYR A 62 -11.89 -12.57 -1.08
CA TYR A 62 -11.15 -12.54 -2.34
C TYR A 62 -11.86 -13.37 -3.43
N ASP A 63 -12.33 -14.57 -3.11
CA ASP A 63 -13.08 -15.40 -4.05
C ASP A 63 -14.44 -14.79 -4.41
N LYS A 64 -15.10 -14.12 -3.46
CA LYS A 64 -16.31 -13.33 -3.76
C LYS A 64 -16.02 -12.17 -4.71
N MET A 65 -14.86 -11.50 -4.58
CA MET A 65 -14.45 -10.44 -5.52
C MET A 65 -14.17 -10.96 -6.94
N LYS A 66 -13.77 -12.22 -7.12
CA LYS A 66 -13.59 -12.79 -8.47
C LYS A 66 -14.89 -12.89 -9.25
N HIS A 67 -16.01 -13.17 -8.57
CA HIS A 67 -17.27 -13.58 -9.22
C HIS A 67 -18.41 -12.57 -9.06
N ARG A 68 -18.32 -11.62 -8.13
CA ARG A 68 -19.42 -10.69 -7.82
C ARG A 68 -18.94 -9.24 -7.81
N GLU A 69 -19.79 -8.34 -8.32
CA GLU A 69 -19.51 -6.90 -8.28
C GLU A 69 -19.70 -6.28 -6.90
N LYS A 70 -20.72 -6.69 -6.13
CA LYS A 70 -21.03 -6.09 -4.81
C LYS A 70 -19.81 -6.09 -3.86
N PRO A 71 -19.06 -7.20 -3.69
CA PRO A 71 -17.83 -7.23 -2.90
C PRO A 71 -16.75 -6.30 -3.43
N ARG A 72 -16.64 -6.11 -4.76
CA ARG A 72 -15.66 -5.19 -5.35
C ARG A 72 -16.02 -3.73 -5.09
N LYS A 73 -17.31 -3.38 -5.18
CA LYS A 73 -17.82 -2.05 -4.80
C LYS A 73 -17.53 -1.76 -3.33
N PHE A 74 -17.80 -2.74 -2.46
CA PHE A 74 -17.46 -2.65 -1.03
C PHE A 74 -15.95 -2.51 -0.78
N PHE A 75 -15.11 -3.29 -1.46
CA PHE A 75 -13.64 -3.16 -1.36
C PHE A 75 -13.16 -1.78 -1.81
N THR A 76 -13.72 -1.26 -2.90
CA THR A 76 -13.38 0.08 -3.42
C THR A 76 -13.77 1.16 -2.42
N LEU A 77 -14.94 1.03 -1.77
CA LEU A 77 -15.38 1.94 -0.72
C LEU A 77 -14.43 1.88 0.50
N LEU A 78 -14.05 0.69 0.95
CA LEU A 78 -13.10 0.50 2.05
C LEU A 78 -11.75 1.17 1.72
N LEU A 79 -11.26 0.97 0.49
CA LEU A 79 -10.04 1.59 -0.01
C LEU A 79 -10.16 3.12 -0.02
N LEU A 80 -11.28 3.66 -0.49
CA LEU A 80 -11.53 5.11 -0.52
C LEU A 80 -11.49 5.71 0.89
N LEU A 81 -12.20 5.09 1.85
CA LEU A 81 -12.19 5.52 3.24
C LEU A 81 -10.79 5.46 3.85
N PHE A 82 -10.02 4.42 3.52
CA PHE A 82 -8.65 4.27 3.99
C PHE A 82 -7.72 5.35 3.42
N LEU A 83 -7.82 5.66 2.12
CA LEU A 83 -7.06 6.75 1.48
C LEU A 83 -7.38 8.11 2.09
N LEU A 84 -8.66 8.41 2.32
CA LEU A 84 -9.09 9.63 3.00
C LEU A 84 -8.58 9.69 4.44
N GLY A 85 -8.57 8.55 5.15
CA GLY A 85 -8.02 8.45 6.50
C GLY A 85 -6.54 8.82 6.55
N ILE A 86 -5.72 8.28 5.64
CA ILE A 86 -4.30 8.63 5.53
C ILE A 86 -4.11 10.12 5.26
N GLN A 87 -4.86 10.68 4.31
CA GLN A 87 -4.81 12.11 3.99
C GLN A 87 -5.23 12.99 5.16
N GLY A 88 -6.25 12.59 5.92
CA GLY A 88 -6.70 13.28 7.12
C GLY A 88 -5.63 13.30 8.20
N VAL A 89 -5.06 12.14 8.53
CA VAL A 89 -3.96 12.02 9.53
C VAL A 89 -2.76 12.87 9.11
N ASP A 90 -2.42 12.85 7.83
CA ASP A 90 -1.33 13.66 7.29
C ASP A 90 -1.59 15.17 7.41
N ASN A 91 -2.81 15.61 7.07
CA ASN A 91 -3.20 17.01 7.18
C ASN A 91 -3.15 17.53 8.62
N PHE A 92 -3.64 16.73 9.58
CA PHE A 92 -3.52 17.08 11.00
C PHE A 92 -2.05 17.14 11.46
N ALA A 93 -1.22 16.17 11.06
CA ALA A 93 0.20 16.16 11.42
C ALA A 93 0.96 17.35 10.81
N SER A 94 0.69 17.68 9.55
CA SER A 94 1.29 18.84 8.86
C SER A 94 0.85 20.16 9.50
N GLY A 95 -0.44 20.26 9.88
CA GLY A 95 -0.98 21.42 10.60
C GLY A 95 -0.35 21.63 11.98
N GLU A 96 -0.18 20.56 12.77
CA GLU A 96 0.54 20.58 14.05
C GLU A 96 1.97 21.10 13.86
N VAL A 97 2.70 20.55 12.88
CA VAL A 97 4.07 20.96 12.56
C VAL A 97 4.15 22.42 12.12
N ALA A 98 3.25 22.87 11.24
CA ALA A 98 3.21 24.26 10.79
C ALA A 98 2.95 25.24 11.95
N ALA A 99 2.06 24.88 12.88
CA ALA A 99 1.81 25.67 14.09
C ALA A 99 3.06 25.75 14.97
N THR A 100 3.76 24.62 15.18
CA THR A 100 5.03 24.56 15.92
C THR A 100 6.11 25.43 15.27
N TYR A 101 6.22 25.42 13.94
CA TYR A 101 7.15 26.32 13.24
C TYR A 101 6.80 27.79 13.46
N LYS A 102 5.52 28.15 13.42
CA LYS A 102 5.06 29.53 13.62
C LYS A 102 5.37 30.02 15.05
N THR A 103 5.15 29.19 16.07
CA THR A 103 5.47 29.54 17.46
C THR A 103 6.97 29.64 17.69
N MET A 104 7.76 28.65 17.24
CA MET A 104 9.22 28.68 17.37
C MET A 104 9.88 29.81 16.58
N ALA A 105 9.30 30.21 15.43
CA ALA A 105 9.73 31.38 14.70
C ALA A 105 9.49 32.68 15.47
N LYS A 106 8.32 32.81 16.10
CA LYS A 106 7.99 33.95 16.97
C LYS A 106 8.93 34.03 18.19
N GLU A 107 9.29 32.88 18.76
CA GLU A 107 10.20 32.77 19.91
C GLU A 107 11.69 32.85 19.52
N LYS A 108 12.04 32.97 18.23
CA LYS A 108 13.42 32.91 17.71
C LYS A 108 14.19 31.63 18.07
N ARG A 109 13.48 30.51 18.33
CA ARG A 109 14.03 29.19 18.75
C ARG A 109 14.16 28.16 17.62
N LEU A 110 14.13 28.61 16.37
CA LEU A 110 14.24 27.76 15.17
C LEU A 110 15.56 26.96 15.11
N ASP A 111 16.59 27.44 15.80
CA ASP A 111 17.90 26.80 15.92
C ASP A 111 17.84 25.47 16.71
N GLN A 112 16.90 25.32 17.64
CA GLN A 112 16.71 24.09 18.44
C GLN A 112 16.23 22.90 17.60
N LEU A 113 15.67 23.17 16.42
CA LEU A 113 15.21 22.13 15.50
C LEU A 113 16.33 21.62 14.58
N SER A 114 17.53 22.22 14.63
CA SER A 114 18.66 21.81 13.80
C SER A 114 19.34 20.56 14.34
N ILE A 115 19.46 19.52 13.50
CA ILE A 115 20.08 18.23 13.85
C ILE A 115 21.61 18.35 13.97
N SER A 116 22.22 19.33 13.29
CA SER A 116 23.65 19.62 13.40
C SER A 116 23.80 20.89 14.21
N GLY A 117 24.33 20.77 15.43
CA GLY A 117 24.61 21.89 16.35
C GLY A 117 25.69 22.88 15.87
N LYS A 118 25.74 23.18 14.57
CA LYS A 118 26.61 24.21 13.99
C LYS A 118 25.90 25.57 14.07
N LYS A 119 26.41 26.42 14.95
CA LYS A 119 25.91 27.78 15.24
C LYS A 119 26.26 28.83 14.17
N THR A 120 26.87 28.48 13.04
CA THR A 120 27.36 29.45 12.06
C THR A 120 27.16 28.99 10.61
N ALA A 121 26.21 29.63 9.91
CA ALA A 121 26.30 30.16 8.53
C ALA A 121 24.89 30.43 7.93
N ALA A 122 24.74 31.57 7.24
CA ALA A 122 23.51 32.08 6.59
C ALA A 122 23.24 31.42 5.21
N PRO A 123 22.24 31.85 4.39
CA PRO A 123 20.84 32.23 4.62
C PRO A 123 19.86 31.23 3.94
N PHE A 124 18.66 31.07 4.51
CA PHE A 124 17.43 30.47 3.92
C PHE A 124 17.43 29.01 3.40
N MET A 125 18.46 28.53 2.68
CA MET A 125 18.49 27.16 2.11
C MET A 125 18.98 26.11 3.11
N GLN A 126 20.03 26.37 3.89
CA GLN A 126 20.58 25.40 4.84
C GLN A 126 19.72 25.20 6.10
N ARG A 127 18.86 26.18 6.43
CA ARG A 127 17.89 26.08 7.53
C ARG A 127 16.78 25.05 7.26
N LYS A 128 16.53 24.73 5.98
CA LYS A 128 15.60 23.66 5.58
C LYS A 128 16.19 22.27 5.84
N MET A 129 17.51 22.14 5.77
CA MET A 129 18.20 20.88 5.48
C MET A 129 18.53 20.01 6.70
N ASN A 130 17.98 20.30 7.89
CA ASN A 130 18.35 19.50 9.06
C ASN A 130 17.32 19.57 10.19
N ASN A 131 16.05 19.30 9.89
CA ASN A 131 15.00 19.30 10.91
C ASN A 131 14.17 18.02 10.86
N TYR A 132 14.06 17.32 12.00
CA TYR A 132 13.28 16.10 12.16
C TYR A 132 11.79 16.25 11.79
N LEU A 133 11.23 17.45 11.93
CA LEU A 133 9.82 17.75 11.63
C LEU A 133 9.58 18.11 10.15
N TYR A 134 10.64 18.34 9.38
CA TYR A 134 10.56 18.81 8.00
C TYR A 134 9.84 17.85 7.04
N PRO A 135 10.02 16.51 7.11
CA PRO A 135 9.30 15.57 6.25
C PRO A 135 7.79 15.52 6.53
N PHE A 136 7.36 15.96 7.72
CA PHE A 136 5.96 15.95 8.12
C PHE A 136 5.18 17.17 7.61
N LEU A 137 5.87 18.19 7.08
CA LEU A 137 5.27 19.40 6.52
C LEU A 137 4.99 19.23 5.02
N THR A 138 3.84 18.64 4.72
CA THR A 138 3.39 18.34 3.36
C THR A 138 3.03 19.62 2.59
N ARG A 139 3.45 19.71 1.32
CA ARG A 139 3.14 20.87 0.46
C ARG A 139 1.65 20.88 0.06
N PRO A 140 0.98 22.04 -0.03
CA PRO A 140 -0.42 22.14 -0.48
C PRO A 140 -0.70 21.47 -1.83
N LEU A 141 0.23 21.58 -2.80
CA LEU A 141 0.11 20.91 -4.10
C LEU A 141 0.04 19.38 -3.99
N VAL A 142 0.75 18.79 -3.01
CA VAL A 142 0.72 17.34 -2.78
C VAL A 142 -0.65 16.91 -2.28
N TYR A 143 -1.31 17.71 -1.43
CA TYR A 143 -2.70 17.45 -1.05
C TYR A 143 -3.65 17.50 -2.24
N LEU A 144 -3.51 18.48 -3.13
CA LEU A 144 -4.36 18.58 -4.32
C LEU A 144 -4.19 17.36 -5.24
N ILE A 145 -2.95 16.95 -5.51
CA ILE A 145 -2.66 15.79 -6.35
C ILE A 145 -3.20 14.51 -5.71
N THR A 146 -2.92 14.30 -4.42
CA THR A 146 -3.35 13.08 -3.72
C THR A 146 -4.85 13.00 -3.55
N PHE A 147 -5.52 14.13 -3.28
CA PHE A 147 -6.97 14.21 -3.28
C PHE A 147 -7.55 13.93 -4.66
N GLY A 148 -6.98 14.51 -5.72
CA GLY A 148 -7.34 14.23 -7.11
C GLY A 148 -7.23 12.75 -7.47
N MET A 149 -6.19 12.06 -7.01
CA MET A 149 -6.07 10.60 -7.16
C MET A 149 -7.14 9.84 -6.37
N THR A 150 -7.42 10.24 -5.14
CA THR A 150 -8.48 9.61 -4.32
C THR A 150 -9.86 9.79 -4.96
N LEU A 151 -10.12 10.92 -5.62
CA LEU A 151 -11.37 11.16 -6.36
C LEU A 151 -11.61 10.13 -7.48
N LEU A 152 -10.55 9.61 -8.11
CA LEU A 152 -10.68 8.55 -9.12
C LEU A 152 -11.32 7.28 -8.55
N PHE A 153 -11.24 7.07 -7.23
CA PHE A 153 -11.80 5.92 -6.52
C PHE A 153 -13.26 6.12 -6.07
N PHE A 154 -13.84 7.32 -6.19
CA PHE A 154 -15.28 7.52 -5.98
C PHE A 154 -16.11 6.77 -7.02
N SER A 155 -15.61 6.67 -8.25
CA SER A 155 -16.26 5.87 -9.31
C SER A 155 -15.72 4.45 -9.30
N TYR A 156 -16.58 3.50 -8.93
CA TYR A 156 -16.26 2.07 -8.99
C TYR A 156 -15.72 1.63 -10.36
N LYS A 157 -16.29 2.16 -11.46
CA LYS A 157 -15.86 1.79 -12.82
C LYS A 157 -14.42 2.22 -13.10
N LEU A 158 -14.04 3.42 -12.65
CA LEU A 158 -12.67 3.94 -12.80
C LEU A 158 -11.70 3.18 -11.89
N ALA A 159 -12.06 3.01 -10.61
CA ALA A 159 -11.26 2.26 -9.65
C ALA A 159 -10.97 0.84 -10.15
N ASN A 160 -11.99 0.11 -10.63
CA ASN A 160 -11.83 -1.23 -11.17
C ASN A 160 -10.87 -1.24 -12.38
N ARG A 161 -10.95 -0.25 -13.28
CA ARG A 161 -10.03 -0.14 -14.42
C ARG A 161 -8.59 0.13 -13.97
N ILE A 162 -8.38 1.05 -13.03
CA ILE A 162 -7.04 1.40 -12.51
C ILE A 162 -6.41 0.21 -11.80
N LEU A 163 -7.13 -0.38 -10.83
CA LEU A 163 -6.64 -1.52 -10.05
C LEU A 163 -6.34 -2.73 -10.94
N THR A 164 -7.22 -3.05 -11.88
CA THR A 164 -7.01 -4.18 -12.81
C THR A 164 -5.83 -3.94 -13.75
N LYS A 165 -5.62 -2.70 -14.24
CA LYS A 165 -4.46 -2.36 -15.08
C LYS A 165 -3.14 -2.51 -14.32
N ILE A 166 -3.08 -2.02 -13.09
CA ILE A 166 -1.89 -2.13 -12.23
C ILE A 166 -1.63 -3.61 -11.88
N HIS A 167 -2.69 -4.37 -11.55
CA HIS A 167 -2.58 -5.80 -11.22
C HIS A 167 -2.01 -6.63 -12.38
N ASN A 168 -2.52 -6.41 -13.60
CA ASN A 168 -2.16 -7.24 -14.76
C ASN A 168 -0.84 -6.85 -15.41
N SER A 169 -0.42 -5.59 -15.31
CA SER A 169 0.79 -5.12 -15.96
C SER A 169 1.95 -5.00 -14.99
N LYS A 170 2.87 -5.97 -15.05
CA LYS A 170 4.13 -5.92 -14.29
C LYS A 170 4.93 -4.64 -14.56
N ARG A 171 4.92 -4.14 -15.81
CA ARG A 171 5.61 -2.89 -16.17
C ARG A 171 5.01 -1.68 -15.44
N ILE A 172 3.68 -1.58 -15.38
CA ILE A 172 3.00 -0.51 -14.64
C ILE A 172 3.29 -0.64 -13.14
N LEU A 173 3.21 -1.84 -12.58
CA LEU A 173 3.50 -2.07 -11.16
C LEU A 173 4.94 -1.68 -10.80
N ILE A 174 5.93 -2.05 -11.62
CA ILE A 174 7.33 -1.67 -11.42
C ILE A 174 7.48 -0.15 -11.54
N GLY A 175 6.88 0.46 -12.57
CA GLY A 175 6.90 1.92 -12.75
C GLY A 175 6.32 2.66 -11.53
N VAL A 176 5.15 2.25 -11.05
CA VAL A 176 4.53 2.81 -9.84
C VAL A 176 5.42 2.61 -8.61
N SER A 177 6.06 1.45 -8.48
CA SER A 177 7.00 1.17 -7.38
C SER A 177 8.23 2.09 -7.41
N CYS A 178 8.80 2.33 -8.59
CA CYS A 178 9.89 3.29 -8.76
C CYS A 178 9.46 4.70 -8.38
N VAL A 179 8.27 5.12 -8.82
CA VAL A 179 7.68 6.43 -8.49
C VAL A 179 7.48 6.58 -6.98
N ILE A 180 6.99 5.55 -6.29
CA ILE A 180 6.85 5.55 -4.82
C ILE A 180 8.20 5.83 -4.16
N ILE A 181 9.23 5.05 -4.51
CA ILE A 181 10.57 5.19 -3.90
C ILE A 181 11.14 6.58 -4.17
N LEU A 182 11.04 7.08 -5.40
CA LEU A 182 11.52 8.42 -5.75
C LEU A 182 10.85 9.49 -4.88
N PHE A 183 9.52 9.49 -4.78
CA PHE A 183 8.79 10.49 -4.00
C PHE A 183 8.88 10.32 -2.48
N SER A 184 9.25 9.15 -1.98
CA SER A 184 9.52 8.96 -0.54
C SER A 184 10.75 9.73 -0.05
N PHE A 185 11.76 9.91 -0.91
CA PHE A 185 13.00 10.63 -0.56
C PHE A 185 13.11 12.02 -1.20
N PHE A 186 12.26 12.33 -2.19
CA PHE A 186 12.26 13.61 -2.87
C PHE A 186 11.90 14.78 -1.94
N ASP A 187 12.62 15.90 -2.08
CA ASP A 187 12.45 17.13 -1.27
C ASP A 187 12.42 16.83 0.24
N GLU A 188 13.37 16.01 0.71
CA GLU A 188 13.53 15.62 2.12
C GLU A 188 12.27 14.95 2.72
N GLY A 189 11.51 14.24 1.88
CA GLY A 189 10.33 13.50 2.32
C GLY A 189 9.04 14.32 2.40
N ARG A 190 9.01 15.56 1.91
CA ARG A 190 7.76 16.36 1.85
C ARG A 190 6.69 15.80 0.93
N TYR A 191 7.07 14.85 0.07
CA TYR A 191 6.18 14.10 -0.82
C TYR A 191 5.82 12.71 -0.27
N ILE A 192 6.13 12.42 1.00
CA ILE A 192 5.82 11.13 1.64
C ILE A 192 4.34 10.78 1.50
N LEU A 193 3.41 11.74 1.70
CA LEU A 193 1.97 11.49 1.53
C LEU A 193 1.64 10.91 0.13
N LEU A 194 2.25 11.46 -0.92
CA LEU A 194 2.06 10.97 -2.28
C LEU A 194 2.52 9.53 -2.41
N SER A 195 3.69 9.22 -1.84
CA SER A 195 4.25 7.86 -1.86
C SER A 195 3.39 6.88 -1.05
N GLU A 196 2.84 7.28 0.10
CA GLU A 196 1.95 6.46 0.92
C GLU A 196 0.63 6.15 0.20
N VAL A 197 0.01 7.16 -0.41
CA VAL A 197 -1.22 7.00 -1.20
C VAL A 197 -0.99 6.06 -2.38
N LEU A 198 0.09 6.27 -3.14
CA LEU A 198 0.45 5.40 -4.27
C LEU A 198 0.77 3.97 -3.82
N PHE A 199 1.46 3.82 -2.69
CA PHE A 199 1.78 2.52 -2.11
C PHE A 199 0.52 1.75 -1.72
N VAL A 200 -0.44 2.40 -1.06
CA VAL A 200 -1.73 1.79 -0.71
C VAL A 200 -2.50 1.38 -1.97
N ILE A 201 -2.53 2.21 -3.01
CA ILE A 201 -3.17 1.88 -4.29
C ILE A 201 -2.47 0.66 -4.94
N ALA A 202 -1.14 0.63 -4.95
CA ALA A 202 -0.37 -0.49 -5.52
C ALA A 202 -0.62 -1.79 -4.75
N MET A 203 -0.63 -1.74 -3.42
CA MET A 203 -0.94 -2.89 -2.57
C MET A 203 -2.39 -3.36 -2.78
N ALA A 204 -3.35 -2.43 -2.82
CA ALA A 204 -4.74 -2.76 -3.11
C ALA A 204 -4.89 -3.43 -4.48
N ALA A 205 -4.16 -2.95 -5.50
CA ALA A 205 -4.15 -3.57 -6.83
C ALA A 205 -3.56 -4.99 -6.81
N LEU A 206 -2.50 -5.24 -6.04
CA LEU A 206 -1.96 -6.60 -5.87
C LEU A 206 -2.99 -7.57 -5.26
N PHE A 207 -3.81 -7.08 -4.33
CA PHE A 207 -4.90 -7.86 -3.73
C PHE A 207 -6.19 -7.88 -4.57
N TYR A 208 -6.24 -7.17 -5.70
CA TYR A 208 -7.43 -7.05 -6.53
C TYR A 208 -7.49 -8.16 -7.59
N PRO A 209 -8.41 -9.13 -7.50
CA PRO A 209 -8.48 -10.21 -8.48
C PRO A 209 -9.03 -9.75 -9.83
N ASN A 210 -8.62 -10.43 -10.90
CA ASN A 210 -9.31 -10.34 -12.19
C ASN A 210 -10.76 -10.82 -12.09
N PHE A 211 -11.68 -10.13 -12.76
CA PHE A 211 -13.09 -10.54 -12.77
C PHE A 211 -13.27 -11.73 -13.69
N HIS A 212 -13.91 -12.78 -13.19
CA HIS A 212 -14.38 -13.87 -14.03
C HIS A 212 -15.79 -13.54 -14.44
N ASP A 213 -15.93 -13.03 -15.66
CA ASP A 213 -17.24 -12.88 -16.28
C ASP A 213 -17.88 -14.27 -16.39
N PRO A 214 -19.15 -14.45 -15.97
CA PRO A 214 -19.85 -15.72 -16.12
C PRO A 214 -19.98 -16.18 -17.59
N ALA A 215 -19.68 -15.30 -18.56
CA ALA A 215 -19.70 -15.58 -19.99
C ALA A 215 -18.37 -16.11 -20.57
N ALA A 216 -17.28 -16.20 -19.81
CA ALA A 216 -16.03 -16.78 -20.32
C ALA A 216 -16.11 -18.32 -20.34
N PRO A 217 -15.82 -18.98 -21.49
CA PRO A 217 -16.14 -20.39 -21.67
C PRO A 217 -15.31 -21.26 -20.72
N LYS A 218 -16.02 -22.11 -19.99
CA LYS A 218 -15.45 -23.12 -19.10
C LYS A 218 -14.47 -23.99 -19.91
N GLY A 219 -13.27 -24.15 -19.37
CA GLY A 219 -12.26 -25.06 -19.89
C GLY A 219 -12.74 -26.51 -19.96
N ARG A 220 -13.35 -26.89 -21.09
CA ARG A 220 -13.25 -28.23 -21.64
C ARG A 220 -12.63 -28.10 -23.02
N LYS A 221 -11.40 -28.60 -23.18
CA LYS A 221 -10.93 -29.00 -24.51
C LYS A 221 -11.93 -30.06 -25.02
N PRO A 222 -12.52 -29.91 -26.21
CA PRO A 222 -13.28 -31.01 -26.80
C PRO A 222 -12.34 -32.21 -26.94
N ILE A 223 -12.81 -33.39 -26.56
CA ILE A 223 -12.13 -34.65 -26.84
C ILE A 223 -11.97 -34.71 -28.37
N PRO A 224 -10.77 -34.97 -28.92
CA PRO A 224 -10.61 -35.13 -30.35
C PRO A 224 -11.53 -36.26 -30.83
N GLN A 225 -12.58 -35.92 -31.59
CA GLN A 225 -13.35 -36.91 -32.34
C GLN A 225 -12.49 -37.38 -33.51
N ARG A 226 -11.55 -38.29 -33.24
CA ARG A 226 -10.81 -39.03 -34.27
C ARG A 226 -10.95 -40.55 -34.17
N TYR A 227 -11.78 -41.08 -33.28
CA TYR A 227 -11.97 -42.53 -33.12
C TYR A 227 -13.43 -42.95 -32.91
N THR A 228 -14.37 -42.29 -33.59
CA THR A 228 -15.80 -42.68 -33.57
C THR A 228 -16.43 -42.83 -34.96
N VAL A 229 -15.62 -42.93 -36.01
CA VAL A 229 -16.11 -43.19 -37.38
C VAL A 229 -15.86 -44.65 -37.83
N GLU A 230 -14.91 -45.38 -37.22
CA GLU A 230 -14.61 -46.77 -37.64
C GLU A 230 -15.44 -47.88 -36.96
N ARG A 231 -16.45 -47.56 -36.15
CA ARG A 231 -17.32 -48.57 -35.51
C ARG A 231 -18.77 -48.61 -35.99
N LYS A 232 -19.06 -47.99 -37.13
CA LYS A 232 -20.37 -48.09 -37.80
C LYS A 232 -20.30 -48.62 -39.24
N ALA A 233 -19.18 -49.24 -39.61
CA ALA A 233 -19.03 -49.99 -40.86
C ALA A 233 -18.31 -51.30 -40.57
N ALA A 234 -18.99 -52.22 -39.89
CA ALA A 234 -18.70 -53.64 -39.81
C ALA A 234 -20.01 -54.37 -39.52
#